data_AF-A0A367I3P3-F1
#
_entry.id   AF-A0A367I3P3-F1
#
_cell.length_a   1.000
_cell.length_b   1.000
_cell.length_c   1.000
_cell.angle_alpha   90.00
_cell.angle_beta   90.00
_cell.angle_gamma   90.00
#
_symmetry.space_group_name_H-M   'P 1'
#
loop_
_entity.id
_entity.type
_entity.pdbx_description
1 polymer ?
#
loop_
_entity_poly.entity_id
_entity_poly.type
_entity_poly.pdbx_seq_one_letter_code
_entity_poly.pdbx_strand_id
1 'polypeptide(L)'
;MFSGEEINPLESISSRQDSSSTDRKAWEWVTGGGSSYGDQVSDMIVLPSGEVYVTGFFQSSISIGSSCNGNMAPNSNSVYYSIFIAKFDLNGSCEWINTVSGIQNAPVNDVRAWVSIAIDSNNDAYMVSRIGTGGTYYFGSLSKTLSYGFISKINNNGTWEWATEHGSNQDEELSISLDSNGNIWTAWGDNINKY
;
A
#
# COMPACT_ATOMS: atom_id res chain seq x y z
N MET A 1 -77.18 -0.84 1.64
CA MET A 1 -76.32 0.02 0.81
C MET A 1 -74.90 -0.20 1.27
N PHE A 2 -74.00 -0.54 0.35
CA PHE A 2 -72.60 -0.88 0.61
C PHE A 2 -71.89 0.25 1.35
N SER A 3 -71.35 -0.02 2.56
CA SER A 3 -70.37 0.85 3.21
C SER A 3 -68.98 0.42 2.76
N GLY A 4 -68.24 1.33 2.14
CA GLY A 4 -66.92 1.08 1.57
C GLY A 4 -65.92 0.60 2.62
N GLU A 5 -65.09 -0.36 2.23
CA GLU A 5 -63.85 -0.70 2.93
C GLU A 5 -62.88 0.48 2.79
N GLU A 6 -62.55 1.14 3.91
CA GLU A 6 -61.33 1.92 4.02
C GLU A 6 -60.17 0.95 4.33
N ILE A 7 -59.27 0.85 3.37
CA ILE A 7 -57.99 0.15 3.47
C ILE A 7 -57.08 1.00 4.37
N ASN A 8 -56.73 0.48 5.55
CA ASN A 8 -55.70 1.10 6.40
C ASN A 8 -54.39 1.23 5.59
N PRO A 9 -53.73 2.40 5.61
CA PRO A 9 -52.42 2.52 4.99
C PRO A 9 -51.46 1.54 5.68
N LEU A 10 -50.76 0.74 4.87
CA LEU A 10 -49.69 -0.12 5.31
C LEU A 10 -48.67 0.74 6.08
N GLU A 11 -48.56 0.51 7.40
CA GLU A 11 -47.38 0.96 8.12
C GLU A 11 -46.18 0.34 7.41
N SER A 12 -45.28 1.19 6.90
CA SER A 12 -44.03 0.72 6.36
C SER A 12 -43.28 0.01 7.49
N ILE A 13 -43.25 -1.32 7.45
CA ILE A 13 -42.38 -2.11 8.29
C ILE A 13 -40.96 -1.78 7.85
N SER A 14 -40.38 -0.75 8.46
CA SER A 14 -38.94 -0.53 8.50
C SER A 14 -38.39 -1.68 9.35
N SER A 15 -38.21 -2.86 8.75
CA SER A 15 -37.40 -3.91 9.35
C SER A 15 -35.93 -3.50 9.27
N ARG A 16 -35.55 -2.49 10.05
CA ARG A 16 -34.23 -2.51 10.65
C ARG A 16 -34.26 -3.72 11.57
N GLN A 17 -33.64 -4.81 11.12
CA GLN A 17 -33.18 -5.82 12.05
C GLN A 17 -32.18 -5.10 12.96
N ASP A 18 -32.63 -4.65 14.12
CA ASP A 18 -31.74 -4.30 15.21
C ASP A 18 -31.08 -5.61 15.67
N SER A 19 -29.92 -5.88 15.08
CA SER A 19 -28.98 -6.85 15.61
C SER A 19 -28.68 -6.45 17.07
N SER A 20 -28.87 -7.37 18.01
CA SER A 20 -28.48 -7.18 19.42
C SER A 20 -27.08 -6.56 19.50
N SER A 21 -26.94 -5.52 20.31
CA SER A 21 -25.81 -4.58 20.37
C SER A 21 -24.47 -5.15 20.85
N THR A 22 -24.26 -6.47 20.77
CA THR A 22 -23.04 -7.14 21.26
C THR A 22 -22.29 -7.94 20.20
N ASP A 23 -22.74 -7.96 18.94
CA ASP A 23 -22.06 -8.75 17.90
C ASP A 23 -22.14 -8.13 16.51
N ARG A 24 -21.92 -6.81 16.44
CA ARG A 24 -21.75 -6.14 15.15
C ARG A 24 -20.25 -5.99 14.93
N LYS A 25 -19.67 -6.84 14.06
CA LYS A 25 -18.40 -6.58 13.38
C LYS A 25 -18.55 -5.36 12.46
N ALA A 26 -18.79 -4.21 13.06
CA ALA A 26 -18.82 -2.93 12.37
C ALA A 26 -17.38 -2.44 12.22
N TRP A 27 -17.07 -1.85 11.08
CA TRP A 27 -15.81 -1.15 10.86
C TRP A 27 -15.69 -0.03 11.90
N GLU A 28 -14.58 0.00 12.66
CA GLU A 28 -14.34 1.03 13.67
C GLU A 28 -14.05 2.38 13.01
N TRP A 29 -13.27 2.36 11.93
CA TRP A 29 -12.98 3.52 11.09
C TRP A 29 -12.71 3.06 9.64
N VAL A 30 -12.84 4.01 8.70
CA VAL A 30 -12.47 3.83 7.30
C VAL A 30 -11.62 5.02 6.87
N THR A 31 -10.38 4.77 6.49
CA THR A 31 -9.50 5.77 5.87
C THR A 31 -9.45 5.52 4.38
N GLY A 32 -10.15 6.35 3.61
CA GLY A 32 -10.14 6.32 2.15
C GLY A 32 -8.98 7.13 1.58
N GLY A 33 -8.55 6.75 0.39
CA GLY A 33 -7.51 7.43 -0.37
C GLY A 33 -7.49 6.96 -1.80
N GLY A 34 -6.62 7.58 -2.60
CA GLY A 34 -6.40 7.19 -3.98
C GLY A 34 -5.63 8.23 -4.77
N SER A 35 -5.58 8.01 -6.06
CA SER A 35 -4.91 8.85 -7.05
C SER A 35 -5.91 9.47 -8.03
N SER A 36 -5.43 10.37 -8.89
CA SER A 36 -6.24 10.94 -9.96
C SER A 36 -6.45 10.00 -11.16
N TYR A 37 -5.70 8.91 -11.22
CA TYR A 37 -5.79 7.88 -12.26
C TYR A 37 -5.91 6.50 -11.61
N GLY A 38 -4.98 5.58 -11.86
CA GLY A 38 -4.97 4.25 -11.25
C GLY A 38 -4.20 4.23 -9.94
N ASP A 39 -4.78 3.55 -8.94
CA ASP A 39 -4.14 3.21 -7.69
C ASP A 39 -4.65 1.86 -7.17
N GLN A 40 -3.80 1.20 -6.39
CA GLN A 40 -4.12 -0.08 -5.77
C GLN A 40 -3.15 -0.35 -4.62
N VAL A 41 -3.65 -1.02 -3.57
CA VAL A 41 -2.83 -1.56 -2.47
C VAL A 41 -2.22 -2.90 -2.90
N SER A 42 -0.94 -3.09 -2.58
CA SER A 42 -0.19 -4.33 -2.84
C SER A 42 -0.03 -5.20 -1.60
N ASP A 43 0.46 -4.62 -0.50
CA ASP A 43 0.82 -5.37 0.71
C ASP A 43 0.56 -4.51 1.96
N MET A 44 0.32 -5.15 3.09
CA MET A 44 0.14 -4.49 4.37
C MET A 44 0.66 -5.31 5.54
N ILE A 45 1.19 -4.62 6.55
CA ILE A 45 1.61 -5.21 7.82
C ILE A 45 0.95 -4.46 8.95
N VAL A 46 0.39 -5.22 9.91
CA VAL A 46 -0.15 -4.70 11.17
C VAL A 46 0.82 -5.07 12.29
N LEU A 47 1.31 -4.08 13.02
CA LEU A 47 2.18 -4.28 14.16
C LEU A 47 1.38 -4.65 15.42
N PRO A 48 1.99 -5.29 16.42
CA PRO A 48 1.34 -5.57 17.70
C PRO A 48 0.81 -4.32 18.44
N SER A 49 1.36 -3.14 18.13
CA SER A 49 0.89 -1.84 18.63
C SER A 49 -0.43 -1.38 17.98
N GLY A 50 -0.85 -2.01 16.88
CA GLY A 50 -1.97 -1.59 16.05
C GLY A 50 -1.59 -0.61 14.93
N GLU A 51 -0.33 -0.15 14.87
CA GLU A 51 0.17 0.63 13.74
C GLU A 51 0.16 -0.22 12.46
N VAL A 52 -0.10 0.42 11.31
CA VAL A 52 -0.24 -0.28 10.03
C VAL A 52 0.68 0.34 8.99
N TYR A 53 1.40 -0.50 8.26
CA TYR A 53 2.17 -0.13 7.08
C TYR A 53 1.44 -0.65 5.86
N VAL A 54 1.23 0.20 4.87
CA VAL A 54 0.56 -0.15 3.61
C VAL A 54 1.45 0.27 2.46
N THR A 55 1.61 -0.62 1.48
CA THR A 55 2.24 -0.29 0.21
C THR A 55 1.30 -0.51 -0.95
N GLY A 56 1.64 0.11 -2.07
CA GLY A 56 0.90 -0.05 -3.29
C GLY A 56 1.47 0.82 -4.38
N PHE A 57 0.65 1.06 -5.39
CA PHE A 57 1.03 1.82 -6.57
C PHE A 57 -0.04 2.84 -6.89
N PHE A 58 0.39 3.91 -7.54
CA PHE A 58 -0.42 5.06 -7.87
C PHE A 58 0.10 5.75 -9.12
N GLN A 59 -0.73 6.54 -9.78
CA GLN A 59 -0.34 7.40 -10.89
C GLN A 59 -0.49 8.88 -10.51
N SER A 60 0.39 9.73 -11.04
CA SER A 60 0.42 11.19 -10.81
C SER A 60 0.71 11.60 -9.35
N SER A 61 -0.28 11.47 -8.47
CA SER A 61 -0.21 11.85 -7.05
C SER A 61 -1.16 10.96 -6.27
N ILE A 62 -0.85 10.69 -5.01
CA ILE A 62 -1.69 9.90 -4.10
C ILE A 62 -2.03 10.70 -2.85
N SER A 63 -3.29 10.64 -2.43
CA SER A 63 -3.76 11.22 -1.17
C SER A 63 -4.48 10.13 -0.38
N ILE A 64 -4.09 9.93 0.89
CA ILE A 64 -4.75 8.97 1.77
C ILE A 64 -5.14 9.68 3.08
N GLY A 65 -6.42 9.61 3.42
CA GLY A 65 -6.98 10.41 4.51
C GLY A 65 -6.85 11.91 4.23
N SER A 66 -6.80 12.72 5.29
CA SER A 66 -6.73 14.18 5.19
C SER A 66 -5.32 14.76 5.19
N SER A 67 -4.32 14.01 5.65
CA SER A 67 -2.96 14.52 5.94
C SER A 67 -1.89 13.98 5.00
N CYS A 68 -2.03 12.75 4.47
CA CYS A 68 -0.99 12.12 3.69
C CYS A 68 -1.18 12.40 2.20
N ASN A 69 -0.24 13.18 1.65
CA ASN A 69 -0.16 13.49 0.23
C ASN A 69 1.23 13.12 -0.29
N GLY A 70 1.29 12.17 -1.22
CA GLY A 70 2.50 11.75 -1.91
C GLY A 70 2.49 12.21 -3.36
N ASN A 71 3.62 12.76 -3.81
CA ASN A 71 3.81 13.17 -5.20
C ASN A 71 4.95 12.37 -5.82
N MET A 72 4.88 12.11 -7.12
CA MET A 72 6.04 11.58 -7.84
C MET A 72 7.21 12.59 -7.82
N ALA A 73 8.43 12.08 -7.99
CA ALA A 73 9.63 12.87 -8.08
C ALA A 73 9.59 13.83 -9.29
N PRO A 74 10.33 14.96 -9.24
CA PRO A 74 10.41 15.89 -10.37
C PRO A 74 10.79 15.18 -11.67
N ASN A 75 10.12 15.53 -12.77
CA ASN A 75 10.29 14.95 -14.11
C ASN A 75 9.78 13.51 -14.30
N SER A 76 9.11 12.92 -13.29
CA SER A 76 8.42 11.64 -13.48
C SER A 76 7.24 11.80 -14.44
N ASN A 77 6.94 10.76 -15.21
CA ASN A 77 5.81 10.78 -16.14
C ASN A 77 4.53 10.33 -15.43
N SER A 78 3.55 11.22 -15.33
CA SER A 78 2.30 10.99 -14.58
C SER A 78 1.43 9.85 -15.11
N VAL A 79 1.68 9.37 -16.34
CA VAL A 79 0.96 8.22 -16.92
C VAL A 79 1.51 6.87 -16.45
N TYR A 80 2.67 6.85 -15.81
CA TYR A 80 3.25 5.62 -15.28
C TYR A 80 2.95 5.45 -13.80
N TYR A 81 2.82 4.20 -13.38
CA TYR A 81 2.70 3.88 -11.97
C TYR A 81 4.01 4.23 -11.25
N SER A 82 3.85 4.63 -10.00
CA SER A 82 4.87 4.77 -8.98
C SER A 82 4.42 4.04 -7.72
N ILE A 83 5.35 3.76 -6.82
CA ILE A 83 5.08 3.01 -5.59
C ILE A 83 4.89 3.99 -4.45
N PHE A 84 3.99 3.67 -3.53
CA PHE A 84 3.90 4.35 -2.24
C PHE A 84 4.10 3.37 -1.09
N ILE A 85 4.56 3.91 0.03
CA ILE A 85 4.48 3.31 1.35
C ILE A 85 3.91 4.34 2.32
N ALA A 86 2.94 3.95 3.12
CA ALA A 86 2.29 4.80 4.11
C ALA A 86 2.22 4.10 5.45
N LYS A 87 2.32 4.88 6.52
CA LYS A 87 2.17 4.43 7.90
C LYS A 87 0.95 5.08 8.54
N PHE A 88 0.17 4.27 9.25
CA PHE A 88 -1.02 4.68 9.99
C PHE A 88 -0.90 4.30 11.45
N ASP A 89 -1.47 5.13 12.32
CA ASP A 89 -1.64 4.79 13.73
C ASP A 89 -2.80 3.80 13.94
N LEU A 90 -3.01 3.34 15.19
CA LEU A 90 -4.07 2.39 15.53
C LEU A 90 -5.49 2.91 15.23
N ASN A 91 -5.66 4.24 15.14
CA ASN A 91 -6.93 4.89 14.87
C ASN A 91 -7.15 5.12 13.36
N GLY A 92 -6.24 4.65 12.51
CA GLY A 92 -6.30 4.82 11.07
C GLY A 92 -5.89 6.21 10.58
N SER A 93 -5.29 7.04 11.43
CA SER A 93 -4.75 8.33 11.04
C SER A 93 -3.40 8.12 10.35
N CYS A 94 -3.24 8.69 9.16
CA CYS A 94 -1.98 8.57 8.43
C CYS A 94 -0.91 9.47 9.07
N GLU A 95 0.20 8.85 9.49
CA GLU A 95 1.35 9.52 10.09
C GLU A 95 2.29 10.07 9.02
N TRP A 96 2.60 9.25 8.02
CA TRP A 96 3.42 9.65 6.87
C TRP A 96 3.14 8.81 5.63
N ILE A 97 3.46 9.38 4.47
CA ILE A 97 3.49 8.69 3.17
C ILE A 97 4.77 9.06 2.44
N ASN A 98 5.39 8.07 1.82
CA ASN A 98 6.55 8.22 0.96
C ASN A 98 6.34 7.51 -0.37
N THR A 99 7.04 7.99 -1.40
CA THR A 99 6.87 7.50 -2.76
C THR A 99 8.21 7.09 -3.37
N VAL A 100 8.16 6.09 -4.23
CA VAL A 100 9.25 5.70 -5.12
C VAL A 100 8.78 5.83 -6.55
N SER A 101 9.46 6.68 -7.32
CA SER A 101 9.05 7.03 -8.68
C SER A 101 10.26 7.23 -9.59
N GLY A 102 10.08 7.04 -10.88
CA GLY A 102 11.09 7.34 -11.90
C GLY A 102 10.46 7.96 -13.14
N ILE A 103 11.28 8.23 -14.15
CA ILE A 103 10.78 8.63 -15.48
C ILE A 103 10.16 7.44 -16.24
N GLN A 104 10.34 6.22 -15.71
CA GLN A 104 9.80 4.96 -16.19
C GLN A 104 8.76 4.39 -15.22
N ASN A 105 8.07 3.34 -15.68
CA ASN A 105 7.01 2.67 -14.93
C ASN A 105 7.52 1.77 -13.81
N ALA A 106 6.96 1.94 -12.62
CA ALA A 106 7.06 0.98 -11.52
C ALA A 106 5.72 0.80 -10.81
N PRO A 107 5.15 -0.42 -10.72
CA PRO A 107 5.49 -1.69 -11.37
C PRO A 107 4.80 -1.88 -12.75
N VAL A 108 5.07 -3.00 -13.42
CA VAL A 108 4.55 -3.33 -14.77
C VAL A 108 3.04 -3.61 -14.78
N ASN A 109 2.46 -3.37 -15.96
CA ASN A 109 1.06 -3.32 -16.41
C ASN A 109 0.13 -4.54 -16.18
N ASP A 110 0.36 -5.35 -15.15
CA ASP A 110 -0.62 -6.32 -14.64
C ASP A 110 -0.86 -6.05 -13.15
N VAL A 111 -2.12 -6.08 -12.72
CA VAL A 111 -2.65 -5.67 -11.39
C VAL A 111 -2.19 -6.57 -10.22
N ARG A 112 -1.12 -7.34 -10.41
CA ARG A 112 -0.49 -8.20 -9.40
C ARG A 112 0.84 -7.62 -8.89
N ALA A 113 0.92 -6.30 -8.74
CA ALA A 113 2.14 -5.59 -8.38
C ALA A 113 2.84 -6.17 -7.14
N TRP A 114 4.04 -6.70 -7.37
CA TRP A 114 4.89 -7.35 -6.39
C TRP A 114 5.72 -6.35 -5.58
N VAL A 115 5.03 -5.45 -4.87
CA VAL A 115 5.64 -4.78 -3.72
C VAL A 115 5.36 -5.66 -2.52
N SER A 116 6.40 -6.09 -1.82
CA SER A 116 6.25 -6.79 -0.55
C SER A 116 7.08 -6.07 0.51
N ILE A 117 6.56 -6.04 1.73
CA ILE A 117 7.22 -5.41 2.87
C ILE A 117 7.48 -6.39 3.99
N ALA A 118 8.51 -6.09 4.79
CA ALA A 118 8.76 -6.68 6.08
C ALA A 118 9.18 -5.58 7.06
N ILE A 119 8.82 -5.71 8.33
CA ILE A 119 9.12 -4.70 9.37
C ILE A 119 10.05 -5.33 10.40
N ASP A 120 11.11 -4.61 10.80
CA ASP A 120 12.03 -5.05 11.85
C ASP A 120 11.52 -4.68 13.26
N SER A 121 12.27 -5.07 14.29
CA SER A 121 11.92 -4.76 15.68
C SER A 121 12.02 -3.27 16.06
N ASN A 122 12.60 -2.43 15.19
CA ASN A 122 12.65 -0.98 15.36
C ASN A 122 11.53 -0.27 14.60
N ASN A 123 10.62 -1.03 13.99
CA ASN A 123 9.58 -0.55 13.08
C ASN A 123 10.13 0.10 11.80
N ASP A 124 11.35 -0.25 11.40
CA ASP A 124 11.86 0.11 10.09
C ASP A 124 11.31 -0.85 9.03
N ALA A 125 10.86 -0.29 7.91
CA ALA A 125 10.27 -1.07 6.83
C ALA A 125 11.31 -1.38 5.75
N TYR A 126 11.34 -2.66 5.38
CA TYR A 126 12.13 -3.19 4.28
C TYR A 126 11.17 -3.52 3.15
N MET A 127 11.46 -3.02 1.96
CA MET A 127 10.58 -3.16 0.82
C MET A 127 11.34 -3.77 -0.35
N VAL A 128 10.77 -4.82 -0.94
CA VAL A 128 11.22 -5.37 -2.22
C VAL A 128 10.19 -5.02 -3.28
N SER A 129 10.65 -4.62 -4.46
CA SER A 129 9.79 -4.37 -5.61
C SER A 129 10.50 -4.60 -6.93
N ARG A 130 9.71 -4.89 -7.95
CA ARG A 130 10.14 -4.76 -9.35
C ARG A 130 10.00 -3.35 -9.87
N ILE A 131 10.70 -3.12 -10.97
CA ILE A 131 10.51 -1.99 -11.85
C ILE A 131 10.25 -2.48 -13.27
N GLY A 132 9.39 -1.79 -14.02
CA GLY A 132 8.99 -2.23 -15.35
C GLY A 132 10.06 -1.98 -16.42
N THR A 133 10.85 -0.94 -16.24
CA THR A 133 11.96 -0.63 -17.13
C THR A 133 13.09 -0.01 -16.33
N GLY A 134 14.32 -0.42 -16.65
CA GLY A 134 15.51 0.13 -16.05
C GLY A 134 15.62 1.64 -16.24
N GLY A 135 16.18 2.32 -15.25
CA GLY A 135 16.28 3.77 -15.22
C GLY A 135 16.62 4.30 -13.84
N THR A 136 16.49 5.62 -13.68
CA THR A 136 16.73 6.30 -12.40
C THR A 136 15.42 6.40 -11.61
N TYR A 137 15.43 5.81 -10.42
CA TYR A 137 14.34 5.86 -9.45
C TYR A 137 14.75 6.71 -8.26
N TYR A 138 13.77 7.42 -7.71
CA TYR A 138 13.92 8.36 -6.61
C TYR A 138 13.14 7.87 -5.40
N PHE A 139 13.79 7.93 -4.24
CA PHE A 139 13.31 7.55 -2.91
C PHE A 139 13.40 8.81 -2.05
N GLY A 140 12.45 9.74 -2.24
CA GLY A 140 12.61 11.11 -1.73
C GLY A 140 13.82 11.81 -2.34
N SER A 141 14.82 12.16 -1.52
CA SER A 141 16.08 12.78 -1.97
C SER A 141 17.14 11.77 -2.42
N LEU A 142 16.99 10.49 -2.07
CA LEU A 142 17.87 9.41 -2.52
C LEU A 142 17.51 9.03 -3.97
N SER A 143 18.50 8.70 -4.80
CA SER A 143 18.26 8.15 -6.14
C SER A 143 19.15 6.95 -6.43
N LYS A 144 18.65 6.04 -7.26
CA LYS A 144 19.36 4.83 -7.72
C LYS A 144 19.05 4.55 -9.18
N THR A 145 20.08 4.18 -9.94
CA THR A 145 19.92 3.57 -11.25
C THR A 145 19.70 2.08 -11.05
N LEU A 146 18.58 1.58 -11.54
CA LEU A 146 18.10 0.21 -11.34
C LEU A 146 17.76 -0.41 -12.69
N SER A 147 17.88 -1.72 -12.82
CA SER A 147 17.58 -2.45 -14.07
C SER A 147 16.32 -3.30 -13.96
N TYR A 148 16.09 -3.93 -12.79
CA TYR A 148 15.06 -4.97 -12.63
C TYR A 148 14.14 -4.75 -11.43
N GLY A 149 14.72 -4.36 -10.30
CA GLY A 149 14.00 -4.15 -9.07
C GLY A 149 14.93 -3.58 -8.01
N PHE A 150 14.41 -3.47 -6.80
CA PHE A 150 15.16 -2.98 -5.67
C PHE A 150 14.75 -3.67 -4.37
N ILE A 151 15.68 -3.68 -3.43
CA ILE A 151 15.39 -3.77 -2.00
C ILE A 151 15.72 -2.40 -1.42
N SER A 152 14.89 -1.93 -0.50
CA SER A 152 15.06 -0.64 0.16
C SER A 152 14.70 -0.71 1.63
N LYS A 153 15.21 0.24 2.40
CA LYS A 153 14.86 0.44 3.80
C LYS A 153 14.42 1.88 4.03
N ILE A 154 13.30 2.03 4.72
CA ILE A 154 12.77 3.29 5.22
C ILE A 154 12.59 3.16 6.73
N ASN A 155 13.10 4.12 7.50
CA ASN A 155 12.98 4.04 8.94
C ASN A 155 11.56 4.38 9.42
N ASN A 156 11.27 4.10 10.69
CA ASN A 156 9.97 4.33 11.31
C ASN A 156 9.46 5.80 11.20
N ASN A 157 10.37 6.76 11.01
CA ASN A 157 10.03 8.19 10.81
C ASN A 157 9.74 8.53 9.34
N GLY A 158 9.69 7.54 8.44
CA GLY A 158 9.44 7.77 7.02
C GLY A 158 10.63 8.37 6.27
N THR A 159 11.87 8.15 6.73
CA THR A 159 13.07 8.59 6.00
C THR A 159 13.76 7.41 5.33
N TRP A 160 13.94 7.48 4.01
CA TRP A 160 14.66 6.47 3.24
C TRP A 160 16.14 6.42 3.66
N GLU A 161 16.61 5.25 4.10
CA GLU A 161 17.99 5.07 4.56
C GLU A 161 18.89 4.57 3.43
N TRP A 162 18.41 3.58 2.68
CA TRP A 162 19.13 3.02 1.55
C TRP A 162 18.19 2.33 0.57
N ALA A 163 18.69 2.19 -0.66
CA ALA A 163 18.10 1.36 -1.70
C ALA A 163 19.24 0.70 -2.49
N THR A 164 19.07 -0.57 -2.84
CA THR A 164 20.00 -1.35 -3.63
C THR A 164 19.26 -2.08 -4.74
N GLU A 165 19.94 -2.30 -5.86
CA GLU A 165 19.39 -3.12 -6.94
C GLU A 165 19.15 -4.55 -6.46
N HIS A 166 18.02 -5.09 -6.88
CA HIS A 166 17.64 -6.48 -6.71
C HIS A 166 17.14 -7.00 -8.06
N GLY A 167 17.53 -8.21 -8.42
CA GLY A 167 17.29 -8.74 -9.76
C GLY A 167 16.75 -10.15 -9.75
N SER A 168 15.62 -10.34 -10.42
CA SER A 168 15.55 -11.23 -11.59
C SER A 168 14.32 -10.85 -12.44
N ASN A 169 13.98 -11.70 -13.42
CA ASN A 169 13.09 -11.48 -14.57
C ASN A 169 11.72 -10.81 -14.28
N GLN A 170 11.05 -10.35 -15.36
CA GLN A 170 9.92 -9.44 -15.25
C GLN A 170 8.61 -10.06 -14.73
N ASP A 171 8.51 -11.39 -14.50
CA ASP A 171 7.21 -12.07 -14.43
C ASP A 171 6.92 -13.00 -13.22
N GLU A 172 7.78 -13.08 -12.20
CA GLU A 172 7.58 -13.93 -11.01
C GLU A 172 6.93 -13.21 -9.79
N GLU A 173 6.45 -13.89 -8.76
CA GLU A 173 6.09 -13.20 -7.51
C GLU A 173 7.34 -12.80 -6.69
N LEU A 174 7.29 -11.71 -5.91
CA LEU A 174 8.34 -11.33 -4.96
C LEU A 174 7.78 -11.34 -3.55
N SER A 175 8.59 -11.84 -2.61
CA SER A 175 8.32 -11.73 -1.18
C SER A 175 9.60 -11.40 -0.43
N ILE A 176 9.46 -10.66 0.67
CA ILE A 176 10.52 -10.35 1.62
C ILE A 176 10.12 -10.81 3.02
N SER A 177 11.08 -11.30 3.79
CA SER A 177 10.94 -11.59 5.21
C SER A 177 12.25 -11.25 5.93
N LEU A 178 12.17 -10.97 7.23
CA LEU A 178 13.33 -10.79 8.08
C LEU A 178 13.47 -11.99 9.02
N ASP A 179 14.72 -12.38 9.32
CA ASP A 179 14.96 -13.26 10.46
C ASP A 179 15.16 -12.47 11.76
N SER A 180 15.25 -13.17 12.89
CA SER A 180 15.40 -12.54 14.22
C SER A 180 16.66 -11.70 14.39
N ASN A 181 17.64 -11.83 13.49
CA ASN A 181 18.87 -11.04 13.50
C ASN A 181 18.79 -9.84 12.54
N GLY A 182 17.64 -9.65 11.88
CA GLY A 182 17.44 -8.59 10.88
C GLY A 182 18.06 -8.90 9.51
N ASN A 183 18.47 -10.15 9.24
CA ASN A 183 18.91 -10.48 7.88
C ASN A 183 17.71 -10.52 6.94
N ILE A 184 17.93 -10.10 5.70
CA ILE A 184 16.86 -9.97 4.71
C ILE A 184 16.81 -11.25 3.90
N TRP A 185 15.66 -11.90 3.91
CA TRP A 185 15.34 -13.04 3.05
C TRP A 185 14.38 -12.58 1.97
N THR A 186 14.64 -12.99 0.73
CA THR A 186 13.76 -12.68 -0.40
C THR A 186 13.54 -13.94 -1.22
N ALA A 187 12.32 -14.10 -1.73
CA ALA A 187 11.92 -15.23 -2.56
C ALA A 187 11.26 -14.73 -3.85
N TRP A 188 11.60 -15.40 -4.96
CA TRP A 188 11.01 -15.14 -6.28
C TRP A 188 11.22 -16.32 -7.21
N GLY A 189 10.21 -16.66 -7.99
CA GLY A 189 10.23 -17.84 -8.85
C GLY A 189 10.71 -19.06 -8.06
N ASP A 190 11.83 -19.64 -8.50
CA ASP A 190 12.49 -20.79 -7.85
C ASP A 190 13.72 -20.41 -6.99
N ASN A 191 13.88 -19.13 -6.64
CA ASN A 191 15.05 -18.59 -5.95
C ASN A 191 14.71 -18.11 -4.54
N ILE A 192 15.65 -18.36 -3.61
CA ILE A 192 15.65 -17.78 -2.26
C ILE A 192 17.03 -17.19 -2.02
N ASN A 193 17.07 -15.92 -1.59
CA ASN A 193 18.32 -15.21 -1.34
C ASN A 193 18.31 -14.61 0.06
N LYS A 194 19.51 -14.54 0.65
CA LYS A 194 19.78 -13.91 1.94
C LYS A 194 20.78 -12.78 1.73
N TYR A 195 20.47 -11.59 2.26
CA TYR A 195 21.35 -10.43 2.30
C TYR A 195 21.79 -10.14 3.73
#